data_AF-A0A6T8NCZ6-F1
#
_entry.id   AF-A0A6T8NCZ6-F1
#
_cell.length_a   1.000
_cell.length_b   1.000
_cell.length_c   1.000
_cell.angle_alpha   90.00
_cell.angle_beta   90.00
_cell.angle_gamma   90.00
#
_symmetry.space_group_name_H-M   'P 1'
#
loop_
_entity.id
_entity.type
_entity.pdbx_description
1 polymer ?
#
loop_
_entity_poly.entity_id
_entity_poly.type
_entity_poly.pdbx_seq_one_letter_code
_entity_poly.pdbx_strand_id
1 'polypeptide(L)'
;EVLLASKLWFGADESAKFSLVCQTGNDYLQSSLCRAIDVLIIDADDGLAPPASMRTQSFWESIALPTLSHNCVVGVNVIGNQNERDELQNVLRKTLPAHYDVISVSAPPEAGVSSRHALFFAIPEGILQGTYNFENFVDMPHCWKKEVDSSYLSHGKN
;
A
#
# COMPACT_ATOMS: atom_id res chain seq x y z
N GLU A 1 -2.72 0.13 23.00
CA GLU A 1 -2.74 1.60 22.86
C GLU A 1 -2.93 2.04 21.40
N VAL A 2 -2.13 1.54 20.45
CA VAL A 2 -2.24 1.88 19.02
C VAL A 2 -3.65 1.69 18.45
N LEU A 3 -4.27 0.52 18.62
CA LEU A 3 -5.61 0.25 18.10
C LEU A 3 -6.69 1.19 18.66
N LEU A 4 -6.57 1.56 19.93
CA LEU A 4 -7.49 2.50 20.56
C LEU A 4 -7.32 3.91 19.99
N ALA A 5 -6.07 4.33 19.75
CA ALA A 5 -5.77 5.62 19.14
C ALA A 5 -6.28 5.70 17.69
N SER A 6 -6.10 4.64 16.89
CA SER A 6 -6.64 4.54 15.52
C SER A 6 -8.15 4.76 15.48
N LYS A 7 -8.90 4.18 16.43
CA LYS A 7 -10.35 4.31 16.53
C LYS A 7 -10.77 5.74 16.93
N LEU A 8 -10.16 6.26 18.00
CA LEU A 8 -10.59 7.52 18.61
C LEU A 8 -10.24 8.75 17.75
N TRP A 9 -9.07 8.74 17.10
CA TRP A 9 -8.53 9.94 16.46
C TRP A 9 -8.54 9.89 14.94
N PHE A 10 -8.57 8.69 14.35
CA PHE A 10 -8.50 8.50 12.90
C PHE A 10 -9.76 7.86 12.32
N GLY A 11 -10.80 7.67 13.14
CA GLY A 11 -12.10 7.14 12.69
C GLY A 11 -12.03 5.71 12.15
N ALA A 12 -11.01 4.94 12.54
CA ALA A 12 -10.81 3.59 12.04
C ALA A 12 -11.85 2.64 12.67
N ASP A 13 -13.00 2.47 12.02
CA ASP A 13 -14.11 1.67 12.51
C ASP A 13 -13.98 0.19 12.11
N GLU A 14 -13.88 -0.71 13.09
CA GLU A 14 -13.85 -2.16 12.89
C GLU A 14 -15.26 -2.67 12.54
N SER A 15 -15.68 -2.40 11.32
CA SER A 15 -16.87 -3.01 10.72
C SER A 15 -16.56 -4.42 10.20
N ALA A 16 -17.58 -5.17 9.79
CA ALA A 16 -17.39 -6.48 9.15
C ALA A 16 -16.48 -6.45 7.89
N LYS A 17 -16.21 -5.25 7.34
CA LYS A 17 -15.40 -5.04 6.14
C LYS A 17 -14.00 -4.46 6.44
N PHE A 18 -13.70 -4.12 7.70
CA PHE A 18 -12.44 -3.48 8.06
C PHE A 18 -11.91 -4.03 9.39
N SER A 19 -10.67 -4.53 9.36
CA SER A 19 -10.03 -5.12 10.51
C SER A 19 -8.70 -4.43 10.77
N LEU A 20 -8.52 -3.91 11.98
CA LEU A 20 -7.23 -3.40 12.44
C LEU A 20 -6.49 -4.51 13.17
N VAL A 21 -5.21 -4.69 12.84
CA VAL A 21 -4.36 -5.71 13.47
C VAL A 21 -3.09 -5.05 13.99
N CYS A 22 -2.79 -5.29 15.27
CA CYS A 22 -1.58 -4.78 15.92
C CYS A 22 -0.48 -5.84 15.88
N GLN A 23 0.13 -6.04 14.71
CA GLN A 23 1.22 -6.98 14.44
C GLN A 23 2.17 -6.39 13.40
N THR A 24 3.33 -7.01 13.19
CA THR A 24 4.17 -6.64 12.04
C THR A 24 3.53 -7.16 10.74
N GLY A 25 3.80 -6.50 9.61
CA GLY A 25 3.32 -6.97 8.31
C GLY A 25 3.78 -8.40 7.99
N ASN A 26 5.01 -8.75 8.38
CA ASN A 26 5.56 -10.09 8.18
C ASN A 26 4.77 -11.15 8.97
N ASP A 27 4.56 -10.92 10.26
CA ASP A 27 3.82 -11.87 11.12
C ASP A 27 2.36 -12.01 10.66
N TYR A 28 1.76 -10.90 10.22
CA TYR A 28 0.40 -10.91 9.70
C TYR A 28 0.29 -11.75 8.42
N LEU A 29 1.20 -11.57 7.45
CA LEU A 29 1.20 -12.36 6.22
C LEU A 29 1.48 -13.85 6.51
N GLN A 30 2.45 -14.16 7.37
CA GLN A 30 2.75 -15.54 7.75
C GLN A 30 1.62 -16.25 8.50
N SER A 31 0.84 -15.52 9.30
CA SER A 31 -0.36 -16.09 9.94
C SER A 31 -1.57 -16.16 8.99
N SER A 32 -1.51 -15.48 7.84
CA SER A 32 -2.57 -15.40 6.84
C SER A 32 -2.38 -16.37 5.67
N LEU A 33 -1.52 -17.38 5.76
CA LEU A 33 -1.25 -18.36 4.69
C LEU A 33 -2.48 -19.10 4.15
N CYS A 34 -3.64 -19.03 4.82
CA CYS A 34 -4.91 -19.60 4.37
C CYS A 34 -5.86 -18.57 3.73
N ARG A 35 -5.47 -17.30 3.61
CA ARG A 35 -6.29 -16.23 3.01
C ARG A 35 -5.69 -15.83 1.67
N ALA A 36 -6.51 -15.87 0.63
CA ALA A 36 -6.14 -15.36 -0.69
C ALA A 36 -6.38 -13.84 -0.71
N ILE A 37 -5.30 -13.06 -0.76
CA ILE A 37 -5.36 -11.60 -0.85
C ILE A 37 -5.56 -11.20 -2.31
N ASP A 38 -6.61 -10.44 -2.60
CA ASP A 38 -6.88 -9.91 -3.95
C ASP A 38 -6.10 -8.62 -4.25
N VAL A 39 -5.84 -7.82 -3.21
CA VAL A 39 -5.07 -6.57 -3.31
C VAL A 39 -4.16 -6.45 -2.10
N LEU A 40 -2.85 -6.35 -2.33
CA LEU A 40 -1.85 -6.08 -1.30
C LEU A 40 -1.28 -4.67 -1.49
N ILE A 41 -1.41 -3.82 -0.47
CA ILE A 41 -0.77 -2.49 -0.45
C ILE A 41 0.27 -2.48 0.66
N ILE A 42 1.52 -2.22 0.29
CA ILE A 42 2.63 -2.03 1.23
C ILE A 42 2.95 -0.54 1.28
N ASP A 43 2.45 0.11 2.33
CA ASP A 43 2.83 1.46 2.73
C ASP A 43 3.48 1.40 4.11
N ALA A 44 4.76 1.05 4.12
CA ALA A 44 5.55 0.83 5.33
C ALA A 44 6.89 1.56 5.22
N ASP A 45 7.37 2.09 6.35
CA ASP A 45 8.62 2.87 6.42
C ASP A 45 9.30 2.64 7.78
N ASP A 46 10.61 2.35 7.76
CA ASP A 46 11.49 2.29 8.94
C ASP A 46 12.68 3.27 8.84
N GLY A 47 12.53 4.31 8.02
CA GLY A 47 13.59 5.20 7.53
C GLY A 47 13.86 4.97 6.03
N LEU A 48 13.38 3.85 5.49
CA LEU A 48 13.29 3.52 4.07
C LEU A 48 11.91 2.90 3.77
N ALA A 49 11.33 3.23 2.61
CA ALA A 49 10.07 2.64 2.14
C ALA A 49 10.27 1.79 0.87
N PRO A 50 9.86 0.51 0.83
CA PRO A 50 9.49 -0.30 1.99
C PRO A 50 10.72 -0.61 2.86
N PRO A 51 10.56 -1.13 4.09
CA PRO A 51 11.67 -1.56 4.95
C PRO A 51 12.60 -2.53 4.25
N ALA A 52 13.89 -2.53 4.61
CA ALA A 52 14.90 -3.36 3.95
C ALA A 52 14.55 -4.86 3.95
N SER A 53 13.88 -5.34 5.01
CA SER A 53 13.39 -6.72 5.13
C SER A 53 12.37 -7.08 4.04
N MET A 54 11.54 -6.14 3.59
CA MET A 54 10.50 -6.31 2.57
C MET A 54 11.03 -6.11 1.14
N ARG A 55 12.27 -5.66 0.97
CA ARG A 55 12.92 -5.49 -0.34
C ARG A 55 13.57 -6.76 -0.87
N THR A 56 13.61 -7.83 -0.07
CA THR A 56 14.36 -9.05 -0.38
C THR A 56 13.52 -10.06 -1.15
N GLN A 57 14.17 -10.83 -2.03
CA GLN A 57 13.54 -11.97 -2.73
C GLN A 57 12.93 -12.98 -1.75
N SER A 58 13.61 -13.24 -0.63
CA SER A 58 13.13 -14.15 0.43
C SER A 58 11.78 -13.73 1.02
N PHE A 59 11.58 -12.43 1.30
CA PHE A 59 10.30 -11.91 1.77
C PHE A 59 9.19 -12.19 0.75
N TRP A 60 9.43 -11.88 -0.53
CA TRP A 60 8.40 -12.06 -1.55
C TRP A 60 8.05 -13.53 -1.77
N GLU A 61 9.05 -14.40 -1.90
CA GLU A 61 8.82 -15.84 -2.16
C GLU A 61 8.24 -16.58 -0.96
N SER A 62 8.75 -16.31 0.24
CA SER A 62 8.44 -17.13 1.43
C SER A 62 7.31 -16.56 2.29
N ILE A 63 7.00 -15.26 2.15
CA ILE A 63 6.04 -14.57 3.01
C ILE A 63 4.88 -13.99 2.19
N ALA A 64 5.17 -13.14 1.22
CA ALA A 64 4.11 -12.43 0.49
C ALA A 64 3.37 -13.38 -0.47
N LEU A 65 4.07 -13.98 -1.43
CA LEU A 65 3.50 -14.77 -2.52
C LEU A 65 2.54 -15.89 -2.05
N PRO A 66 2.85 -16.66 -0.98
CA PRO A 66 1.95 -17.70 -0.49
C PRO A 66 0.58 -17.20 0.01
N THR A 67 0.45 -15.91 0.30
CA THR A 67 -0.80 -15.27 0.78
C THR A 67 -1.59 -14.59 -0.34
N LEU A 68 -1.02 -14.48 -1.55
CA LEU A 68 -1.65 -13.78 -2.65
C LEU A 68 -2.62 -14.72 -3.38
N SER A 69 -3.75 -14.16 -3.80
CA SER A 69 -4.58 -14.81 -4.82
C SER A 69 -3.82 -14.87 -6.16
N HIS A 70 -4.27 -15.75 -7.07
CA HIS A 70 -3.63 -15.88 -8.39
C HIS A 70 -3.62 -14.57 -9.19
N ASN A 71 -4.66 -13.74 -9.04
CA ASN A 71 -4.84 -12.48 -9.76
C ASN A 71 -4.62 -11.26 -8.86
N CYS A 72 -3.81 -11.39 -7.82
CA CYS A 72 -3.58 -10.32 -6.86
C CYS A 72 -2.98 -9.09 -7.55
N VAL A 73 -3.45 -7.90 -7.18
CA VAL A 73 -2.76 -6.64 -7.52
C VAL A 73 -1.90 -6.22 -6.33
N VAL A 74 -0.64 -5.84 -6.60
CA VAL A 74 0.28 -5.40 -5.55
C VAL A 74 0.66 -3.94 -5.78
N GLY A 75 0.49 -3.10 -4.76
CA GLY A 75 0.97 -1.72 -4.71
C GLY A 75 2.04 -1.57 -3.63
N VAL A 76 3.18 -0.97 -3.96
CA VAL A 76 4.28 -0.74 -3.02
C VAL A 76 4.70 0.73 -3.07
N ASN A 77 4.67 1.39 -1.91
CA ASN A 77 5.28 2.71 -1.76
C ASN A 77 6.81 2.58 -1.68
N VAL A 78 7.51 3.35 -2.50
CA VAL A 78 8.97 3.29 -2.64
C VAL A 78 9.58 4.66 -2.44
N ILE A 79 10.51 4.75 -1.50
CA ILE A 79 11.39 5.90 -1.31
C ILE A 79 12.83 5.45 -1.52
N GLY A 80 13.46 5.95 -2.58
CA GLY A 80 14.82 5.55 -2.94
C GLY A 80 15.38 6.34 -4.13
N ASN A 81 16.67 6.18 -4.37
CA ASN A 81 17.32 6.60 -5.60
C ASN A 81 16.98 5.62 -6.76
N GLN A 82 17.42 5.92 -7.98
CA GLN A 82 17.11 5.09 -9.14
C GLN A 82 17.59 3.64 -8.99
N ASN A 83 18.81 3.42 -8.48
CA ASN A 83 19.37 2.08 -8.32
C ASN A 83 18.56 1.25 -7.32
N GLU A 84 18.19 1.84 -6.18
CA GLU A 84 17.36 1.18 -5.16
C GLU A 84 15.98 0.80 -5.71
N ARG A 85 15.42 1.66 -6.56
CA ARG A 85 14.15 1.40 -7.27
C ARG A 85 14.29 0.26 -8.27
N ASP A 86 15.35 0.26 -9.08
CA ASP A 86 15.61 -0.79 -10.08
C ASP A 86 15.86 -2.15 -9.41
N GLU A 87 16.58 -2.17 -8.29
CA GLU A 87 16.81 -3.38 -7.49
C GLU A 87 15.49 -3.99 -6.99
N LEU A 88 14.63 -3.18 -6.37
CA LEU A 88 13.32 -3.65 -5.90
C LEU A 88 12.43 -4.10 -7.07
N GLN A 89 12.42 -3.37 -8.18
CA GLN A 89 11.67 -3.75 -9.37
C GLN A 89 12.14 -5.11 -9.92
N ASN A 90 13.45 -5.35 -9.93
CA ASN A 90 14.02 -6.64 -10.33
C ASN A 90 13.65 -7.77 -9.37
N VAL A 91 13.60 -7.50 -8.06
CA VAL A 91 13.12 -8.49 -7.07
C VAL A 91 11.66 -8.84 -7.35
N LEU A 92 10.79 -7.86 -7.55
CA LEU A 92 9.38 -8.09 -7.86
C LEU A 92 9.21 -8.91 -9.15
N ARG A 93 9.93 -8.55 -10.22
CA ARG A 93 9.88 -9.27 -11.51
C ARG A 93 10.39 -10.71 -11.43
N LYS A 94 11.35 -11.00 -10.54
CA LYS A 94 11.89 -12.35 -10.35
C LYS A 94 11.00 -13.24 -9.49
N THR A 95 10.28 -12.64 -8.56
CA THR A 95 9.53 -13.34 -7.51
C THR A 95 8.07 -13.53 -7.88
N LEU A 96 7.46 -12.53 -8.52
CA LEU A 96 6.09 -12.63 -8.99
C LEU A 96 6.00 -13.51 -10.24
N PRO A 97 4.87 -14.20 -10.47
CA PRO A 97 4.67 -15.01 -11.65
C PRO A 97 4.95 -14.24 -12.95
N ALA A 98 5.44 -14.94 -13.98
CA ALA A 98 5.87 -14.34 -15.23
C ALA A 98 4.81 -13.51 -15.98
N HIS A 99 3.53 -13.67 -15.64
CA HIS A 99 2.40 -12.94 -16.21
C HIS A 99 2.08 -11.65 -15.45
N TYR A 100 3.03 -11.04 -14.74
CA TYR A 100 2.82 -9.75 -14.05
C TYR A 100 3.59 -8.63 -14.74
N ASP A 101 2.87 -7.54 -15.03
CA ASP A 101 3.46 -6.27 -15.43
C ASP A 101 3.82 -5.46 -14.19
N VAL A 102 5.10 -5.09 -14.06
CA VAL A 102 5.58 -4.21 -12.98
C VAL A 102 5.79 -2.80 -13.50
N ILE A 103 4.88 -1.90 -13.13
CA ILE A 103 4.81 -0.51 -13.53
C ILE A 103 5.31 0.38 -12.38
N SER A 104 6.10 1.39 -12.72
CA SER A 104 6.55 2.43 -11.79
C SER A 104 5.85 3.75 -12.12
N VAL A 105 5.22 4.35 -11.12
CA VAL A 105 4.53 5.64 -11.24
C VAL A 105 5.23 6.64 -10.33
N SER A 106 5.75 7.71 -10.91
CA SER A 106 6.31 8.81 -10.14
C SER A 106 5.19 9.56 -9.41
N ALA A 107 5.47 10.02 -8.20
CA ALA A 107 4.55 10.90 -7.51
C ALA A 107 4.33 12.19 -8.34
N PRO A 108 3.08 12.69 -8.43
CA PRO A 108 2.82 13.91 -9.17
C PRO A 108 3.36 15.13 -8.40
N PRO A 109 3.71 16.24 -9.09
CA PRO A 109 4.34 17.40 -8.45
C PRO A 109 3.54 17.98 -7.27
N GLU A 110 2.21 17.98 -7.36
CA GLU A 110 1.28 18.48 -6.34
C GLU A 110 1.27 17.67 -5.04
N ALA A 111 1.80 16.45 -5.04
CA ALA A 111 1.90 15.64 -3.82
C ALA A 111 2.89 16.22 -2.81
N GLY A 112 3.74 17.17 -3.21
CA GLY A 112 4.71 17.82 -2.32
C GLY A 112 5.78 16.86 -1.79
N VAL A 113 5.97 15.70 -2.43
CA VAL A 113 6.95 14.70 -2.06
C VAL A 113 8.22 14.83 -2.91
N SER A 114 9.33 14.29 -2.41
CA SER A 114 10.59 14.32 -3.16
C SER A 114 10.55 13.41 -4.38
N SER A 115 11.39 13.69 -5.38
CA SER A 115 11.56 12.84 -6.59
C SER A 115 12.05 11.41 -6.30
N ARG A 116 12.42 11.13 -5.05
CA ARG A 116 12.75 9.79 -4.55
C ARG A 116 11.51 8.92 -4.34
N HIS A 117 10.32 9.50 -4.31
CA HIS A 117 9.06 8.78 -4.13
C HIS A 117 8.56 8.22 -5.46
N ALA A 118 8.17 6.95 -5.44
CA ALA A 118 7.47 6.29 -6.52
C ALA A 118 6.48 5.26 -5.94
N LEU A 119 5.45 4.94 -6.72
CA LEU A 119 4.54 3.83 -6.46
C LEU A 119 4.82 2.74 -7.49
N PHE A 120 5.12 1.55 -7.01
CA PHE A 120 5.21 0.37 -7.87
C PHE A 120 3.90 -0.39 -7.85
N PHE A 121 3.42 -0.75 -9.04
CA PHE A 121 2.27 -1.62 -9.22
C PHE A 121 2.72 -2.88 -9.93
N ALA A 122 2.45 -4.04 -9.34
CA ALA A 122 2.53 -5.32 -10.03
C ALA A 122 1.12 -5.81 -10.33
N ILE A 123 0.80 -5.94 -11.62
CA ILE A 123 -0.55 -6.20 -12.12
C ILE A 123 -0.50 -7.44 -13.01
N PRO A 124 -1.35 -8.46 -12.77
CA PRO A 124 -1.49 -9.59 -13.68
C PRO A 124 -1.88 -9.14 -15.10
N GLU A 125 -1.25 -9.74 -16.10
CA GLU A 125 -1.59 -9.61 -17.51
C GLU A 125 -3.08 -9.91 -17.74
N GLY A 126 -3.73 -9.10 -18.56
CA GLY A 126 -5.15 -9.25 -18.87
C GLY A 126 -6.11 -8.47 -17.97
N ILE A 127 -5.70 -8.02 -16.76
CA ILE A 127 -6.54 -7.14 -15.93
C ILE A 127 -6.69 -5.75 -16.57
N LEU A 128 -5.66 -5.26 -17.26
CA LEU A 128 -5.67 -3.96 -17.94
C LEU A 128 -6.37 -3.99 -19.31
N GLN A 129 -6.78 -5.16 -19.81
CA GLN A 129 -7.45 -5.29 -21.12
C GLN A 129 -8.94 -4.94 -21.08
N GLY A 130 -9.52 -4.75 -19.89
CA GLY A 130 -10.75 -4.00 -19.77
C GLY A 130 -10.43 -2.52 -19.94
N THR A 131 -11.00 -1.88 -20.96
CA THR A 131 -11.03 -0.41 -21.06
C THR A 131 -11.66 0.14 -19.78
N TYR A 132 -10.84 0.54 -18.82
CA TYR A 132 -11.30 1.36 -17.71
C TYR A 132 -11.68 2.70 -18.31
N ASN A 133 -12.98 3.00 -18.36
CA ASN A 133 -13.42 4.38 -18.50
C ASN A 133 -12.92 5.12 -17.25
N PHE A 134 -11.79 5.80 -17.39
CA PHE A 134 -11.27 6.76 -16.41
C PHE A 134 -12.22 7.96 -16.19
N GLU A 135 -13.42 7.94 -16.76
CA GLU A 135 -14.48 8.93 -16.55
C GLU A 135 -15.00 8.96 -15.11
N ASN A 136 -14.74 7.91 -14.32
CA ASN A 136 -15.01 7.92 -12.89
C ASN A 136 -13.70 8.14 -12.11
N PHE A 137 -13.14 9.33 -12.22
CA PHE A 137 -12.46 9.86 -11.03
C PHE A 137 -13.50 9.82 -9.92
N VAL A 138 -13.30 8.96 -8.92
CA VAL A 138 -13.80 9.31 -7.60
C VAL A 138 -13.02 10.56 -7.25
N ASP A 139 -13.61 11.70 -7.56
CA ASP A 139 -13.20 12.99 -7.07
C ASP A 139 -13.31 12.84 -5.55
N MET A 140 -12.25 12.35 -4.91
CA MET A 140 -12.16 12.27 -3.46
C MET A 140 -12.33 13.70 -3.01
N PRO A 141 -13.47 14.07 -2.42
CA PRO A 141 -13.71 15.46 -2.10
C PRO A 141 -12.54 15.88 -1.22
N HIS A 142 -11.94 17.03 -1.54
CA HIS A 142 -10.90 17.70 -0.75
C HIS A 142 -11.36 18.05 0.70
N CYS A 143 -12.44 17.43 1.22
CA CYS A 143 -13.07 17.69 2.50
C CYS A 143 -12.24 17.24 3.71
N TRP A 144 -11.23 16.39 3.55
CA TRP A 144 -10.39 15.97 4.69
C TRP A 144 -9.62 17.16 5.28
N LYS A 145 -9.38 18.21 4.48
CA LYS A 145 -8.74 19.44 4.96
C LYS A 145 -9.68 20.32 5.80
N LYS A 146 -11.01 20.18 5.67
CA LYS A 146 -12.01 20.99 6.41
C LYS A 146 -12.53 20.33 7.68
N GLU A 147 -12.52 19.00 7.75
CA GLU A 147 -13.00 18.29 8.94
C GLU A 147 -11.99 18.30 10.10
N VAL A 148 -10.69 18.44 9.80
CA VAL A 148 -9.66 18.61 10.84
C VAL A 148 -9.77 19.99 11.51
N ASP A 149 -10.12 21.05 10.79
CA ASP A 149 -10.24 22.41 11.38
C ASP A 149 -11.51 22.60 12.23
N SER A 150 -12.57 21.82 12.00
CA SER A 150 -13.85 21.97 12.71
C SER A 150 -13.98 21.12 13.98
N SER A 151 -13.27 19.99 14.07
CA SER A 151 -13.20 19.18 15.29
C SER A 151 -12.28 19.78 16.37
N TYR A 152 -11.24 20.53 15.97
CA TYR A 152 -10.37 21.26 16.91
C TYR A 152 -11.01 22.54 17.49
N LEU A 153 -11.94 23.18 16.78
CA LEU A 153 -12.60 24.41 17.25
C LEU A 153 -13.80 24.17 18.18
N SER A 154 -14.30 22.92 18.28
CA SER A 154 -15.45 22.58 19.13
C SER A 154 -15.07 22.03 20.51
N HIS A 155 -13.81 21.70 20.76
CA HIS A 155 -13.32 21.22 22.06
C HIS A 155 -12.57 22.29 22.88
N GLY A 156 -12.52 23.53 22.38
CA GLY A 156 -11.83 24.67 23.02
C GLY A 156 -12.74 25.67 23.76
N LYS A 157 -13.98 25.30 24.09
CA LYS A 157 -14.84 26.09 24.98
C LYS A 157 -15.63 25.20 25.92
N ASN A 158 -15.05 24.95 27.09
CA ASN A 158 -15.69 25.07 28.40
C ASN A 158 -14.60 25.19 29.47
#